data_AF-A0A8K0KP65-F1
#
_entry.id   AF-A0A8K0KP65-F1
#
_cell.length_a   1.000
_cell.length_b   1.000
_cell.length_c   1.000
_cell.angle_alpha   90.00
_cell.angle_beta   90.00
_cell.angle_gamma   90.00
#
_symmetry.space_group_name_H-M   'P 1'
#
loop_
_entity.id
_entity.type
_entity.pdbx_description
1 polymer ?
#
loop_
_entity_poly.entity_id
_entity_poly.type
_entity_poly.pdbx_seq_one_letter_code
_entity_poly.pdbx_strand_id
1 'polypeptide(L)'
;MSIPNFKFIRNDRIGKRGVYFRDGLDYQVISKSLQNNCSSLEHIMPPKVSYLSDIKDAISEILHLYEDVIIMGDFHTNLLKDSIESNNLVQLFNSLNLNILPAEPTFITKHSAMLLDLTIVSNQTIVLNHGQLSAPEISAHDLIY
;
A
#
# COMPACT_ATOMS: atom_id res chain seq x y z
N MET A 1 -4.44 -19.36 8.26
CA MET A 1 -4.03 -20.09 7.04
C MET A 1 -2.56 -19.82 6.80
N SER A 2 -1.73 -20.84 6.70
CA SER A 2 -0.29 -20.72 6.41
C SER A 2 -0.07 -20.92 4.91
N ILE A 3 0.55 -19.95 4.26
CA ILE A 3 0.93 -20.06 2.84
C ILE A 3 2.36 -20.62 2.80
N PRO A 4 2.62 -21.75 2.11
CA PRO A 4 3.96 -22.34 2.03
C PRO A 4 4.98 -21.35 1.46
N ASN A 5 6.17 -21.27 2.09
CA ASN A 5 7.26 -20.33 1.74
C ASN A 5 6.93 -18.85 1.98
N PHE A 6 5.92 -18.53 2.80
CA PHE A 6 5.63 -17.16 3.20
C PHE A 6 5.48 -17.05 4.71
N LYS A 7 6.19 -16.08 5.29
CA LYS A 7 6.01 -15.59 6.66
C LYS A 7 4.86 -14.61 6.74
N PHE A 8 3.99 -14.84 7.71
CA PHE A 8 2.91 -13.94 8.02
C PHE A 8 3.41 -12.82 8.94
N ILE A 9 3.45 -11.58 8.43
CA ILE A 9 4.04 -10.44 9.15
C ILE A 9 2.98 -9.65 9.94
N ARG A 10 1.73 -9.63 9.49
CA ARG A 10 0.69 -8.76 10.06
C ARG A 10 -0.72 -9.33 10.01
N ASN A 11 -1.44 -9.19 11.13
CA ASN A 11 -2.85 -9.56 11.33
C ASN A 11 -3.56 -8.52 12.21
N ASP A 12 -3.70 -7.29 11.73
CA ASP A 12 -4.39 -6.23 12.47
C ASP A 12 -5.92 -6.28 12.31
N ARG A 13 -6.45 -7.14 11.43
CA ARG A 13 -7.89 -7.38 11.27
C ARG A 13 -8.20 -8.86 11.46
N ILE A 14 -8.59 -9.22 12.69
CA ILE A 14 -8.94 -10.60 13.08
C ILE A 14 -9.86 -11.22 12.02
N GLY A 15 -9.36 -12.22 11.31
CA GLY A 15 -10.12 -13.08 10.41
C GLY A 15 -10.37 -12.56 8.99
N LYS A 16 -9.77 -11.43 8.55
CA LYS A 16 -10.09 -10.87 7.22
C LYS A 16 -8.91 -10.59 6.29
N ARG A 17 -7.79 -10.03 6.78
CA ARG A 17 -6.68 -9.58 5.92
C ARG A 17 -5.34 -9.66 6.66
N GLY A 18 -4.26 -9.90 5.93
CA GLY A 18 -2.93 -9.80 6.49
C GLY A 18 -1.83 -9.79 5.44
N VAL A 19 -0.63 -9.41 5.87
CA VAL A 19 0.53 -9.20 4.99
C VAL A 19 1.47 -10.39 5.12
N TYR A 20 1.89 -10.93 3.97
CA TYR A 20 2.77 -12.08 3.86
C TYR A 20 4.04 -11.69 3.12
N PHE A 21 5.19 -12.14 3.62
CA PHE A 21 6.48 -11.96 2.97
C PHE A 21 7.08 -13.31 2.65
N ARG A 22 7.83 -13.42 1.56
CA ARG A 22 8.49 -14.66 1.20
C ARG A 22 9.49 -15.05 2.29
N ASP A 23 9.51 -16.32 2.64
CA ASP A 23 10.49 -16.87 3.57
C ASP A 23 11.91 -16.73 3.00
N GLY A 24 12.85 -16.37 3.87
CA GLY A 24 14.25 -16.15 3.51
C GLY A 24 14.61 -14.72 3.10
N LEU A 25 13.65 -13.78 3.10
CA LEU A 25 13.95 -12.36 3.01
C LEU A 25 14.31 -11.80 4.39
N ASP A 26 15.45 -11.13 4.48
CA ASP A 26 15.79 -10.32 5.65
C ASP A 26 14.91 -9.06 5.63
N TYR A 27 14.19 -8.82 6.73
CA TYR A 27 13.38 -7.64 6.90
C TYR A 27 13.45 -7.14 8.34
N GLN A 28 13.29 -5.83 8.51
CA GLN A 28 13.09 -5.20 9.80
C GLN A 28 11.75 -4.49 9.80
N VAL A 29 10.93 -4.74 10.83
CA VAL A 29 9.70 -3.97 11.03
C VAL A 29 10.09 -2.65 11.70
N ILE A 30 10.09 -1.55 10.93
CA ILE A 30 10.46 -0.22 11.41
C ILE A 30 9.35 0.35 12.31
N SER A 31 8.09 0.10 11.96
CA SER A 31 6.93 0.49 12.76
C SER A 31 5.81 -0.53 12.59
N LYS A 32 5.12 -0.81 13.69
CA LYS A 32 3.92 -1.64 13.73
C LYS A 32 2.95 -0.93 14.64
N SER A 33 1.71 -0.81 14.20
CA SER A 33 0.78 -0.16 15.07
C SER A 33 0.25 -1.07 16.18
N LEU A 34 -0.02 -0.46 17.34
CA LEU A 34 -0.28 -1.14 18.61
C LEU A 34 -1.65 -1.82 18.57
N GLN A 35 -1.65 -3.15 18.66
CA GLN A 35 -2.87 -3.95 18.85
C GLN A 35 -3.43 -3.69 20.25
N ASN A 36 -4.69 -3.23 20.33
CA ASN A 36 -5.71 -3.68 21.30
C ASN A 36 -7.05 -2.92 21.22
N ASN A 37 -7.20 -1.88 20.39
CA ASN A 37 -8.50 -1.23 20.15
C ASN A 37 -8.58 -0.56 18.76
N CYS A 38 -7.94 -1.15 17.77
CA CYS A 38 -8.01 -0.62 16.42
C CYS A 38 -8.97 -1.45 15.57
N SER A 39 -10.17 -0.90 15.37
CA SER A 39 -11.00 -1.18 14.19
C SER A 39 -10.29 -0.81 12.87
N SER A 40 -9.06 -0.30 12.93
CA SER A 40 -8.25 0.09 11.78
C SER A 40 -6.82 0.38 12.27
N LEU A 41 -5.84 -0.41 11.82
CA LEU A 41 -4.48 0.10 11.66
C LEU A 41 -4.13 0.38 10.22
N GLU A 42 -5.08 0.96 9.51
CA GLU A 42 -4.68 2.10 8.70
C GLU A 42 -4.04 3.10 9.66
N HIS A 43 -2.96 3.75 9.27
CA HIS A 43 -2.79 5.10 9.74
C HIS A 43 -4.04 5.85 9.23
N ILE A 44 -5.14 5.89 10.01
CA ILE A 44 -6.22 6.85 9.78
C ILE A 44 -5.60 8.19 10.10
N MET A 45 -4.85 8.69 9.14
CA MET A 45 -4.56 10.09 9.07
C MET A 45 -5.88 10.79 8.77
N PRO A 46 -6.22 11.82 9.53
CA PRO A 46 -7.54 12.42 9.51
C PRO A 46 -7.88 12.93 8.11
N PRO A 47 -9.15 12.83 7.69
CA PRO A 47 -9.58 13.40 6.44
C PRO A 47 -9.48 14.91 6.60
N LYS A 48 -8.50 15.55 5.94
CA LYS A 48 -8.74 16.66 5.00
C LYS A 48 -7.56 17.60 4.79
N VAL A 49 -6.50 17.63 5.61
CA VAL A 49 -5.41 18.62 5.40
C VAL A 49 -3.98 18.16 5.77
N SER A 50 -3.74 17.35 6.82
CA SER A 50 -2.36 16.94 7.23
C SER A 50 -1.86 15.61 6.65
N TYR A 51 -2.73 14.82 6.00
CA TYR A 51 -2.42 13.48 5.49
C TYR A 51 -1.16 13.43 4.61
N LEU A 52 -1.08 14.35 3.65
CA LEU A 52 -0.02 14.32 2.66
C LEU A 52 1.30 14.87 3.21
N SER A 53 1.28 15.81 4.16
CA SER A 53 2.51 16.27 4.80
C SER A 53 3.12 15.17 5.66
N ASP A 54 2.28 14.50 6.46
CA ASP A 54 2.74 13.45 7.38
C ASP A 54 3.32 12.25 6.60
N ILE A 55 2.65 11.84 5.50
CA ILE A 55 3.19 10.83 4.56
C ILE A 55 4.51 11.30 3.97
N LYS A 56 4.55 12.53 3.47
CA LYS A 56 5.74 13.05 2.79
C LYS A 56 6.93 13.02 3.72
N ASP A 57 6.78 13.47 4.95
CA ASP A 57 7.86 13.50 5.93
C ASP A 57 8.33 12.08 6.28
N ALA A 58 7.39 11.15 6.54
CA ALA A 58 7.71 9.76 6.83
C ALA A 58 8.42 9.04 5.67
N ILE A 59 7.95 9.25 4.43
CA ILE A 59 8.60 8.69 3.25
C ILE A 59 9.99 9.31 3.04
N SER A 60 10.12 10.63 3.21
CA SER A 60 11.39 11.33 3.02
C SER A 60 12.45 10.81 3.98
N GLU A 61 12.09 10.56 5.25
CA GLU A 61 13.00 9.96 6.24
C GLU A 61 13.52 8.59 5.78
N ILE A 62 12.62 7.72 5.28
CA ILE A 62 12.99 6.38 4.79
C ILE A 62 13.84 6.46 3.52
N LEU A 63 13.53 7.37 2.59
CA LEU A 63 14.28 7.53 1.34
C LEU A 63 15.75 7.93 1.55
N HIS A 64 16.09 8.52 2.69
CA HIS A 64 17.49 8.83 3.03
C HIS A 64 18.25 7.64 3.62
N LEU A 65 17.53 6.63 4.13
CA LEU A 65 18.12 5.50 4.85
C LEU A 65 18.33 4.27 3.96
N TYR A 66 17.60 4.18 2.85
CA TYR A 66 17.59 3.02 1.98
C TYR A 66 17.80 3.45 0.52
N GLU A 67 18.64 2.69 -0.19
CA GLU A 67 18.92 2.91 -1.62
C GLU A 67 17.68 2.63 -2.47
N ASP A 68 17.00 1.52 -2.17
CA ASP A 68 15.79 1.09 -2.83
C ASP A 68 14.62 1.01 -1.84
N VAL A 69 13.49 1.60 -2.21
CA VAL A 69 12.28 1.66 -1.39
C VAL A 69 11.08 1.18 -2.20
N ILE A 70 10.31 0.27 -1.60
CA ILE A 70 9.02 -0.22 -2.12
C ILE A 70 7.95 0.11 -1.07
N ILE A 71 6.89 0.80 -1.49
CA ILE A 71 5.74 1.16 -0.66
C ILE A 71 4.51 0.53 -1.30
N MET A 72 3.74 -0.22 -0.53
CA MET A 72 2.53 -0.90 -1.01
C MET A 72 1.39 -0.73 -0.01
N GLY A 73 0.18 -0.56 -0.49
CA GLY A 73 -1.01 -0.59 0.35
C GLY A 73 -2.20 0.18 -0.19
N ASP A 74 -3.24 0.24 0.62
CA ASP A 74 -4.50 0.93 0.33
C ASP A 74 -4.41 2.43 0.72
N PHE A 75 -4.41 3.30 -0.28
CA PHE A 75 -4.31 4.75 -0.09
C PHE A 75 -5.66 5.46 0.00
N HIS A 76 -6.78 4.70 -0.09
CA HIS A 76 -8.15 5.24 -0.04
C HIS A 76 -8.42 6.40 -1.01
N THR A 77 -7.60 6.55 -2.06
CA THR A 77 -7.66 7.64 -3.03
C THR A 77 -7.77 7.03 -4.41
N ASN A 78 -8.91 7.24 -5.08
CA ASN A 78 -9.17 6.64 -6.39
C ASN A 78 -8.38 7.35 -7.49
N LEU A 79 -7.32 6.72 -7.99
CA LEU A 79 -6.50 7.28 -9.07
C LEU A 79 -7.17 7.26 -10.45
N LEU A 80 -8.30 6.55 -10.62
CA LEU A 80 -9.07 6.58 -11.88
C LEU A 80 -9.96 7.82 -11.99
N LYS A 81 -10.09 8.59 -10.91
CA LYS A 81 -10.90 9.81 -10.87
C LYS A 81 -9.97 11.01 -11.00
N ASP A 82 -10.30 11.92 -11.91
CA ASP A 82 -9.68 13.25 -11.94
C ASP A 82 -10.23 14.07 -10.77
N SER A 83 -9.48 14.14 -9.68
CA SER A 83 -9.86 14.86 -8.46
C SER A 83 -8.64 15.54 -7.84
N ILE A 84 -8.88 16.51 -6.96
CA ILE A 84 -7.81 17.21 -6.25
C ILE A 84 -7.00 16.22 -5.42
N GLU A 85 -7.67 15.25 -4.80
CA GLU A 85 -7.06 14.23 -3.96
C GLU A 85 -6.12 13.30 -4.76
N SER A 86 -6.57 12.79 -5.92
CA SER A 86 -5.74 11.92 -6.77
C SER A 86 -4.56 12.68 -7.35
N ASN A 87 -4.79 13.91 -7.84
CA ASN A 87 -3.74 14.77 -8.38
C ASN A 87 -2.68 15.12 -7.31
N ASN A 88 -3.10 15.47 -6.09
CA ASN A 88 -2.18 15.77 -5.00
C ASN A 88 -1.36 14.55 -4.56
N LEU A 89 -1.99 13.36 -4.52
CA LEU A 89 -1.30 12.13 -4.16
C LEU A 89 -0.23 11.76 -5.20
N VAL A 90 -0.57 11.84 -6.50
CA VAL A 90 0.39 11.61 -7.59
C VAL A 90 1.52 12.65 -7.56
N GLN A 91 1.20 13.93 -7.34
CA GLN A 91 2.21 14.98 -7.21
C GLN A 91 3.14 14.77 -6.01
N LEU A 92 2.64 14.26 -4.88
CA LEU A 92 3.48 13.92 -3.73
C LEU A 92 4.52 12.88 -4.12
N PHE A 93 4.12 11.75 -4.72
CA PHE A 93 5.07 10.71 -5.11
C PHE A 93 6.06 11.20 -6.16
N ASN A 94 5.58 11.94 -7.16
CA ASN A 94 6.45 12.54 -8.17
C ASN A 94 7.48 13.51 -7.55
N SER A 95 7.08 14.29 -6.53
CA SER A 95 7.99 15.23 -5.85
C SER A 95 9.11 14.53 -5.04
N LEU A 96 8.93 13.24 -4.75
CA LEU A 96 9.90 12.40 -4.04
C LEU A 96 10.67 11.47 -4.99
N ASN A 97 10.57 11.69 -6.31
CA ASN A 97 11.12 10.80 -7.34
C ASN A 97 10.65 9.35 -7.21
N LEU A 98 9.44 9.15 -6.70
CA LEU A 98 8.81 7.85 -6.57
C LEU A 98 7.92 7.56 -7.77
N ASN A 99 7.89 6.31 -8.18
CA ASN A 99 7.14 5.85 -9.35
C ASN A 99 6.01 4.93 -8.91
N ILE A 100 4.77 5.27 -9.28
CA ILE A 100 3.64 4.36 -9.10
C ILE A 100 3.70 3.32 -10.24
N LEU A 101 3.73 2.04 -9.88
CA LEU A 101 3.68 0.97 -10.88
C LEU A 101 2.27 0.87 -11.48
N PRO A 102 2.15 0.56 -12.78
CA PRO A 102 0.85 0.38 -13.42
C PRO A 102 0.01 -0.72 -12.75
N ALA A 103 -1.27 -0.44 -12.54
CA ALA A 103 -2.27 -1.38 -12.04
C ALA A 103 -3.65 -1.05 -12.63
N GLU A 104 -4.48 -2.08 -12.76
CA GLU A 104 -5.90 -1.96 -13.10
C GLU A 104 -6.70 -1.64 -11.81
N PRO A 105 -8.01 -1.35 -11.86
CA PRO A 105 -8.78 -1.09 -10.65
C PRO A 105 -8.63 -2.22 -9.63
N THR A 106 -8.18 -1.89 -8.42
CA THR A 106 -7.90 -2.88 -7.36
C THR A 106 -9.09 -3.11 -6.45
N PHE A 107 -10.04 -2.18 -6.38
CA PHE A 107 -11.27 -2.33 -5.61
C PHE A 107 -12.47 -2.40 -6.54
N ILE A 108 -13.10 -3.57 -6.59
CA ILE A 108 -14.20 -3.87 -7.51
C ILE A 108 -15.44 -4.23 -6.71
N THR A 109 -16.52 -3.48 -6.96
CA THR A 109 -17.86 -3.79 -6.48
C THR A 109 -18.80 -4.06 -7.65
N LYS A 110 -20.05 -4.42 -7.36
CA LYS A 110 -21.09 -4.59 -8.40
C LYS A 110 -21.34 -3.32 -9.23
N HIS A 111 -20.97 -2.14 -8.72
CA HIS A 111 -21.37 -0.86 -9.30
C HIS A 111 -20.19 0.09 -9.56
N SER A 112 -18.98 -0.26 -9.11
CA SER A 112 -17.83 0.61 -9.20
C SER A 112 -16.53 -0.18 -9.30
N ALA A 113 -15.55 0.42 -9.96
CA ALA A 113 -14.17 -0.02 -9.99
C ALA A 113 -13.30 1.18 -9.61
N MET A 114 -12.41 1.01 -8.63
CA MET A 114 -11.54 2.07 -8.12
C MET A 114 -10.11 1.55 -8.00
N LEU A 115 -9.14 2.38 -8.33
CA LEU A 115 -7.72 2.10 -8.10
C LEU A 115 -7.33 2.73 -6.77
N LEU A 116 -7.31 1.94 -5.70
CA LEU A 116 -7.04 2.38 -4.32
C LEU A 116 -5.74 1.81 -3.76
N ASP A 117 -5.42 0.58 -4.13
CA ASP A 117 -4.22 -0.12 -3.69
C ASP A 117 -3.11 0.14 -4.69
N LEU A 118 -1.98 0.66 -4.23
CA LEU A 118 -0.88 1.10 -5.08
C LEU A 118 0.41 0.41 -4.70
N THR A 119 1.25 0.15 -5.70
CA THR A 119 2.66 -0.18 -5.53
C THR A 119 3.50 0.99 -6.02
N ILE A 120 4.32 1.56 -5.13
CA ILE A 120 5.17 2.72 -5.39
C ILE A 120 6.62 2.32 -5.14
N VAL A 121 7.53 2.70 -6.04
CA VAL A 121 8.95 2.33 -5.98
C VAL A 121 9.88 3.51 -6.25
N SER A 122 11.02 3.57 -5.56
CA SER A 122 12.07 4.56 -5.87
C SER A 122 12.80 4.25 -7.17
N ASN A 123 12.97 2.97 -7.48
CA ASN A 123 13.67 2.49 -8.66
C ASN A 123 12.88 1.36 -9.33
N GLN A 124 12.41 1.57 -10.56
CA GLN A 124 11.65 0.55 -11.29
C GLN A 124 12.51 -0.64 -11.72
N THR A 125 13.84 -0.48 -11.81
CA THR A 125 14.74 -1.53 -12.33
C THR A 125 14.93 -2.71 -11.38
N ILE A 126 14.64 -2.53 -10.09
CA ILE A 126 14.68 -3.61 -9.09
C ILE A 126 13.39 -4.45 -9.06
N VAL A 127 12.34 -4.02 -9.76
CA VAL A 127 11.07 -4.72 -9.81
C VAL A 127 11.10 -5.75 -10.93
N LEU A 128 11.23 -7.03 -10.57
CA LEU A 128 11.23 -8.13 -11.53
C LEU A 128 9.84 -8.41 -12.12
N ASN A 129 8.80 -8.27 -11.31
CA ASN A 129 7.41 -8.46 -11.70
C ASN A 129 6.49 -7.69 -10.75
N HIS A 130 5.38 -7.17 -11.27
CA HIS A 130 4.31 -6.58 -10.48
C HIS A 130 2.96 -6.92 -11.12
N GLY A 131 1.89 -6.90 -10.33
CA GLY A 131 0.55 -7.09 -10.87
C GLY A 131 -0.53 -7.18 -9.81
N GLN A 132 -1.68 -7.71 -10.24
CA GLN A 132 -2.81 -7.94 -9.36
C GLN A 132 -3.44 -9.30 -9.61
N LEU A 133 -3.98 -9.91 -8.55
CA LEU A 133 -4.73 -11.15 -8.59
C LEU A 133 -6.09 -10.91 -7.96
N SER A 134 -7.16 -11.24 -8.69
CA SER A 134 -8.49 -11.10 -8.13
C SER A 134 -8.72 -12.10 -7.00
N ALA A 135 -9.34 -11.61 -5.92
CA ALA A 135 -9.69 -12.40 -4.75
C ALA A 135 -11.21 -12.44 -4.56
N PRO A 136 -11.98 -12.89 -5.58
CA PRO A 136 -13.43 -12.90 -5.50
C PRO A 136 -13.89 -13.73 -4.29
N GLU A 137 -15.03 -13.37 -3.71
CA GLU A 137 -15.63 -14.00 -2.52
C GLU A 137 -14.86 -13.79 -1.20
N ILE A 138 -13.57 -13.42 -1.25
CA ILE A 138 -12.74 -13.18 -0.07
C ILE A 138 -12.65 -11.68 0.24
N SER A 139 -12.51 -10.86 -0.80
CA SER A 139 -12.38 -9.41 -0.67
C SER A 139 -12.93 -8.71 -1.91
N ALA A 140 -13.41 -7.49 -1.74
CA ALA A 140 -13.66 -6.58 -2.86
C ALA A 140 -12.37 -5.94 -3.39
N HIS A 141 -11.24 -6.11 -2.68
CA HIS A 141 -9.92 -5.74 -3.18
C HIS A 141 -9.25 -6.95 -3.81
N ASP A 142 -8.63 -6.72 -4.96
CA ASP A 142 -7.62 -7.58 -5.55
C ASP A 142 -6.34 -7.55 -4.71
N LEU A 143 -5.58 -8.64 -4.75
CA LEU A 143 -4.25 -8.74 -4.15
C LEU A 143 -3.22 -8.13 -5.12
N ILE A 144 -2.48 -7.11 -4.68
CA ILE A 144 -1.32 -6.58 -5.43
C ILE A 144 -0.03 -7.29 -5.02
N TYR A 145 0.87 -7.54 -5.97
CA TYR A 145 2.17 -8.20 -5.74
C TYR A 145 3.30 -7.53 -6.53
#